data_AF-A0A7Y3F212-F1
#
_entry.id   AF-A0A7Y3F212-F1
#
_cell.length_a   1.000
_cell.length_b   1.000
_cell.length_c   1.000
_cell.angle_alpha   90.00
_cell.angle_beta   90.00
_cell.angle_gamma   90.00
#
_symmetry.space_group_name_H-M   'P 1'
#
loop_
_entity.id
_entity.type
_entity.pdbx_description
1 polymer ?
#
loop_
_entity_poly.entity_id
_entity_poly.type
_entity_poly.pdbx_seq_one_letter_code
_entity_poly.pdbx_strand_id
1 'polypeptide(L)' 'MSLSPSKFNVFAFFKLPSAWWCGVRLRYCDEEKAVVTVRHKWFNQNPFKSMFWAVQGMAAELSTGIM' A
#
# COMPACT_ATOMS: atom_id res chain seq x y z
N MET A 1 -18.59 9.52 -3.91
CA MET A 1 -18.22 8.37 -4.78
C MET A 1 -17.28 7.48 -3.99
N SER A 2 -17.73 6.33 -3.47
CA SER A 2 -16.84 5.47 -2.68
C SER A 2 -15.75 4.87 -3.58
N LEU A 3 -14.49 5.25 -3.37
CA LEU A 3 -13.34 4.67 -4.06
C LEU A 3 -13.34 3.16 -3.82
N SER A 4 -13.43 2.36 -4.89
CA SER A 4 -13.39 0.90 -4.76
C SER A 4 -11.94 0.44 -4.54
N PRO A 5 -11.62 -0.30 -3.46
CA PRO A 5 -10.26 -0.76 -3.20
C PRO A 5 -9.68 -1.61 -4.33
N SER A 6 -10.48 -2.44 -5.00
CA SER A 6 -10.03 -3.24 -6.13
C SER A 6 -9.62 -2.36 -7.32
N LYS A 7 -10.45 -1.37 -7.68
CA LYS A 7 -10.14 -0.41 -8.75
C LYS A 7 -8.87 0.38 -8.43
N PHE A 8 -8.72 0.83 -7.19
CA PHE A 8 -7.51 1.53 -6.75
C PHE A 8 -6.27 0.64 -6.85
N ASN A 9 -6.34 -0.61 -6.40
CA ASN A 9 -5.21 -1.53 -6.47
C ASN A 9 -4.82 -1.87 -7.92
N VAL A 10 -5.77 -1.89 -8.87
CA VAL A 10 -5.48 -1.98 -10.31
C VAL A 10 -4.81 -0.72 -10.82
N PHE A 11 -5.30 0.47 -10.45
CA PHE A 11 -4.63 1.74 -10.77
C PHE A 11 -3.18 1.76 -10.24
N ALA A 12 -2.98 1.37 -8.98
CA ALA A 12 -1.66 1.32 -8.35
C ALA A 12 -0.72 0.35 -9.06
N PHE A 13 -1.22 -0.78 -9.57
CA PHE A 13 -0.40 -1.68 -10.39
C PHE A 13 0.19 -0.97 -11.62
N PHE A 14 -0.60 -0.16 -12.32
CA PHE A 14 -0.16 0.51 -13.55
C PHE A 14 0.56 1.84 -13.31
N LYS A 15 0.19 2.58 -12.27
CA LYS A 15 0.66 3.97 -12.03
C LYS A 15 1.62 4.11 -10.86
N LEU A 16 1.58 3.19 -9.90
CA LEU A 16 2.47 3.16 -8.74
C LEU A 16 3.08 1.76 -8.57
N PRO A 17 3.75 1.22 -9.61
CA PRO A 17 4.20 -0.16 -9.62
C PRO A 17 5.17 -0.48 -8.48
N SER A 18 5.99 0.49 -8.02
CA SER A 18 6.89 0.30 -6.88
C SER A 18 6.13 -0.06 -5.59
N ALA A 19 5.12 0.72 -5.23
CA ALA A 19 4.27 0.46 -4.06
C ALA A 19 3.49 -0.86 -4.23
N TRP A 20 2.95 -1.10 -5.43
CA TRP A 20 2.20 -2.32 -5.71
C TRP A 20 3.09 -3.57 -5.62
N TRP A 21 4.27 -3.55 -6.21
CA TRP A 21 5.21 -4.67 -6.13
C TRP A 21 5.59 -4.91 -4.69
N CYS A 22 5.94 -3.86 -3.93
CA CYS A 22 6.17 -3.83 -2.47
C CYS A 22 5.03 -4.39 -1.61
N GLY A 23 3.90 -4.74 -2.20
CA GLY A 23 2.80 -5.41 -1.51
C GLY A 23 1.90 -4.45 -0.75
N VAL A 24 2.04 -3.15 -0.98
CA VAL A 24 1.16 -2.10 -0.42
C VAL A 24 -0.19 -2.16 -1.15
N ARG A 25 -1.28 -2.36 -0.42
CA ARG A 25 -2.64 -2.48 -0.95
C ARG A 25 -3.63 -1.68 -0.13
N LEU A 26 -4.53 -0.96 -0.80
CA LEU A 26 -5.73 -0.42 -0.17
C LEU A 26 -6.67 -1.57 0.16
N ARG A 27 -7.04 -1.70 1.43
CA ARG A 27 -7.99 -2.72 1.92
C ARG A 27 -9.40 -2.15 2.08
N TYR A 28 -9.49 -0.91 2.53
CA TYR A 28 -10.76 -0.23 2.81
C TYR A 28 -10.57 1.29 2.70
N CYS A 29 -11.61 1.99 2.26
CA CYS A 29 -11.68 3.45 2.27
C CYS A 29 -13.14 3.88 2.31
N ASP A 30 -13.47 4.80 3.21
CA ASP A 30 -14.71 5.56 3.25
C ASP A 30 -14.40 7.04 3.56
N GLU A 31 -15.41 7.82 3.93
CA GLU A 31 -15.27 9.24 4.25
C GLU A 31 -14.57 9.50 5.60
N GLU A 32 -14.42 8.50 6.46
CA GLU A 32 -13.83 8.64 7.80
C GLU A 32 -12.42 8.06 7.90
N LYS A 33 -12.11 7.01 7.13
CA LYS A 33 -10.83 6.30 7.22
C LYS A 33 -10.44 5.56 5.94
N ALA A 34 -9.13 5.46 5.74
CA ALA A 34 -8.51 4.52 4.82
C ALA A 34 -7.66 3.49 5.58
N VAL A 35 -7.73 2.23 5.16
CA VAL A 35 -6.92 1.13 5.70
C VAL A 35 -6.05 0.59 4.58
N VAL A 36 -4.74 0.78 4.73
CA VAL A 36 -3.72 0.21 3.84
C VAL A 36 -3.04 -0.95 4.55
N THR A 37 -2.69 -1.97 3.78
CA THR A 37 -1.94 -3.14 4.27
C THR A 37 -0.69 -3.33 3.44
N VAL A 38 0.33 -3.92 4.05
CA VAL A 38 1.55 -4.32 3.36
C VAL A 38 1.86 -5.78 3.70
N ARG A 39 2.10 -6.60 2.66
CA ARG A 39 2.47 -8.00 2.83
C ARG A 39 3.99 -8.16 2.83
N HIS A 40 4.55 -8.70 3.90
CA HIS A 40 5.97 -9.07 3.98
C HIS A 40 6.34 -10.16 2.96
N LYS A 41 7.40 -9.92 2.17
CA LYS A 41 7.90 -10.76 1.07
C LYS A 41 9.42 -10.58 0.93
N TRP A 42 10.10 -11.51 0.27
CA TRP A 42 11.57 -11.50 0.13
C TRP A 42 12.16 -10.21 -0.45
N PHE A 43 11.47 -9.55 -1.39
CA PHE A 43 11.99 -8.35 -2.06
C PHE A 43 11.68 -7.03 -1.31
N ASN A 44 10.84 -7.08 -0.24
CA ASN A 44 10.55 -5.91 0.61
C ASN A 44 11.16 -6.03 2.02
N GLN A 45 12.18 -6.90 2.13
CA GLN A 45 12.96 -7.14 3.33
C GLN A 45 14.17 -6.22 3.43
N ASN A 46 14.61 -5.99 4.66
CA ASN A 46 15.92 -5.43 4.98
C ASN A 46 16.95 -6.56 5.24
N PRO A 47 18.25 -6.24 5.42
CA PRO A 47 19.29 -7.24 5.72
C PRO A 47 19.08 -8.06 7.01
N PHE A 48 18.13 -7.68 7.85
CA PHE A 48 17.79 -8.34 9.12
C PHE A 48 16.54 -9.24 9.01
N LYS A 49 16.08 -9.53 7.78
CA LYS A 49 14.93 -10.41 7.49
C LYS A 49 13.58 -9.89 8.01
N SER A 50 13.47 -8.59 8.26
CA SER A 50 12.21 -7.92 8.57
C SER A 50 11.81 -6.94 7.46
N MET A 51 10.61 -6.40 7.51
CA MET A 51 10.13 -5.45 6.50
C MET A 51 10.98 -4.17 6.49
N PHE A 52 11.42 -3.75 5.32
CA PHE A 52 12.19 -2.51 5.18
C PHE A 52 11.36 -1.28 5.59
N TRP A 53 11.97 -0.36 6.33
CA TRP A 53 11.27 0.79 6.91
C TRP A 53 10.59 1.67 5.86
N ALA A 54 11.25 1.91 4.72
CA ALA A 54 10.66 2.73 3.66
C ALA A 54 9.37 2.10 3.07
N VAL A 55 9.23 0.77 3.13
CA VAL A 55 8.01 0.09 2.67
C VAL A 55 6.85 0.35 3.64
N GLN A 56 7.14 0.41 4.94
CA GLN A 56 6.16 0.83 5.95
C GLN A 56 5.79 2.31 5.77
N GLY A 57 6.77 3.17 5.46
CA GLY A 57 6.56 4.57 5.09
C GLY A 57 5.63 4.73 3.89
N MET A 58 5.87 3.99 2.80
CA MET A 58 4.97 3.99 1.64
C MET A 58 3.53 3.59 1.99
N ALA A 59 3.35 2.62 2.89
CA ALA A 59 2.01 2.21 3.33
C ALA A 59 1.33 3.31 4.16
N ALA A 60 2.08 4.02 5.01
CA ALA A 60 1.60 5.14 5.81
C ALA A 60 1.20 6.33 4.92
N GLU A 61 2.08 6.76 4.00
CA GLU A 61 1.78 7.83 3.04
C GLU A 61 0.57 7.51 2.17
N LEU A 62 0.42 6.26 1.73
CA LEU A 62 -0.74 5.85 0.96
C LEU A 62 -2.02 5.92 1.79
N SER A 63 -1.99 5.52 3.06
CA SER A 63 -3.18 5.57 3.92
C SER A 63 -3.67 6.99 4.18
N THR A 64 -2.76 7.97 4.26
CA THR A 64 -3.13 9.37 4.48
C THR A 64 -3.48 10.08 3.18
N GLY A 65 -2.81 9.79 2.06
CA GLY A 65 -3.06 10.46 0.78
C GLY A 65 -4.31 10.00 0.03
N ILE A 66 -4.95 8.89 0.46
CA ILE A 66 -6.21 8.39 -0.12
C ILE A 66 -7.44 8.99 0.57
N MET A 67 -7.31 9.41 1.84
CA MET A 67 -8.35 10.19 2.54
C MET A 67 -8.41 11.60 1.98
#